data_AF-A0A964MUP9-F1
#
_entry.id   AF-A0A964MUP9-F1
#
_cell.length_a   1.000
_cell.length_b   1.000
_cell.length_c   1.000
_cell.angle_alpha   90.00
_cell.angle_beta   90.00
_cell.angle_gamma   90.00
#
_symmetry.space_group_name_H-M   'P 1'
#
loop_
_entity.id
_entity.type
_entity.pdbx_description
1 polymer ?
#
loop_
_entity_poly.entity_id
_entity_poly.type
_entity_poly.pdbx_seq_one_letter_code
_entity_poly.pdbx_strand_id
1 'polypeptide(L)'
;MSPARSGSSRARRRFSISSTRATPPTAIRTTSRPQHPSPSFRRWTVVQGPPARIAPVRVAYYKGCLASLSAKELDIATQALAPKLGLELEELQKVTCCGAGDIHEAEPDFSLHLNARILAYAEAAGCETLMTICNVCTLNLRQANHQLQNDAALLARIGDNLEQVGAPRYTGSVDVKHFLWLLAGEYLPRLQEVAHRGLKGLKVAPFYGCQILRPSKLLGFEDPDNPDSLERIIRACGGEAIDYPAKIKCCGFPIIQAREDVALAELIQPIEQAKEAGADCMVTPCPLCHLSLDAWQSKLKKEYGTDFKMPILHLSQLVGVAAGLVDSELKFKRHVVSVKPVIEKLAV
;
A
#
# COMPACT_ATOMS: atom_id res chain seq x y z
N MET A 1 14.19 39.55 59.67
CA MET A 1 13.86 40.11 58.34
C MET A 1 13.54 38.95 57.41
N SER A 2 12.25 38.70 57.19
CA SER A 2 11.75 37.72 56.21
C SER A 2 11.65 38.36 54.83
N PRO A 3 11.76 37.59 53.73
CA PRO A 3 11.07 37.92 52.51
C PRO A 3 9.93 36.92 52.25
N ALA A 4 8.77 37.51 51.96
CA ALA A 4 7.49 36.86 51.79
C ALA A 4 7.41 36.02 50.51
N ARG A 5 6.76 34.85 50.61
CA ARG A 5 6.24 34.08 49.48
C ARG A 5 4.87 34.62 49.11
N SER A 6 4.71 35.17 47.91
CA SER A 6 3.41 35.49 47.34
C SER A 6 2.85 34.28 46.59
N GLY A 7 1.70 33.79 47.07
CA GLY A 7 0.90 32.77 46.38
C GLY A 7 0.07 33.41 45.26
N SER A 8 -0.08 32.69 44.15
CA SER A 8 -1.11 32.99 43.15
C SER A 8 -2.16 31.88 43.15
N SER A 9 -3.36 32.25 43.60
CA SER A 9 -4.56 31.41 43.57
C SER A 9 -5.22 31.54 42.20
N ARG A 10 -5.18 30.49 41.38
CA ARG A 10 -6.00 30.43 40.16
C ARG A 10 -7.44 30.07 40.54
N ALA A 11 -8.30 31.08 40.53
CA ALA A 11 -9.73 30.98 40.68
C ALA A 11 -10.35 30.10 39.58
N ARG A 12 -11.03 29.02 39.97
CA ARG A 12 -11.88 28.21 39.09
C ARG A 12 -13.15 29.00 38.77
N ARG A 13 -13.28 29.51 37.55
CA ARG A 13 -14.55 30.07 37.05
C ARG A 13 -15.49 28.90 36.72
N ARG A 14 -16.57 28.77 37.49
CA ARG A 14 -17.73 27.94 37.15
C ARG A 14 -18.51 28.66 36.06
N PHE A 15 -18.66 28.05 34.89
CA PHE A 15 -19.63 28.48 33.88
C PHE A 15 -20.98 27.83 34.19
N SER A 16 -21.99 28.64 34.51
CA SER A 16 -23.39 28.20 34.57
C SER A 16 -23.97 28.19 33.16
N ILE A 17 -24.45 27.02 32.72
CA ILE A 17 -25.17 26.88 31.46
C ILE A 17 -26.63 27.23 31.73
N SER A 18 -27.10 28.36 31.19
CA SER A 18 -28.51 28.72 31.16
C SER A 18 -29.21 27.93 30.07
N SER A 19 -30.32 27.27 30.43
CA SER A 19 -31.16 26.51 29.50
C SER A 19 -32.03 27.47 28.69
N THR A 20 -31.69 27.70 27.42
CA THR A 20 -32.61 28.28 26.44
C THR A 20 -33.30 27.14 25.69
N ARG A 21 -34.64 27.12 25.77
CA ARG A 21 -35.51 26.19 25.03
C ARG A 21 -35.36 26.44 23.52
N ALA A 22 -34.91 25.44 22.79
CA ALA A 22 -34.95 25.43 21.33
C ALA A 22 -36.36 25.06 20.84
N THR A 23 -36.92 25.88 19.96
CA THR A 23 -38.12 25.59 19.15
C THR A 23 -37.81 24.50 18.12
N PRO A 24 -38.75 23.59 17.81
CA PRO A 24 -38.50 22.49 16.86
C PRO A 24 -38.44 23.02 15.42
N PRO A 25 -37.58 22.47 14.55
CA PRO A 25 -37.53 22.87 13.16
C PRO A 25 -38.71 22.33 12.37
N THR A 26 -39.30 23.20 11.56
CA THR A 26 -40.38 22.95 10.61
C THR A 26 -39.96 21.93 9.55
N ALA A 27 -40.84 20.98 9.24
CA ALA A 27 -40.61 19.93 8.24
C ALA A 27 -40.32 20.52 6.84
N ILE A 28 -39.11 20.28 6.33
CA ILE A 28 -38.73 20.60 4.95
C ILE A 28 -39.21 19.44 4.06
N ARG A 29 -40.10 19.77 3.10
CA ARG A 29 -40.54 18.87 2.02
C ARG A 29 -39.33 18.37 1.24
N THR A 30 -39.17 17.05 1.18
CA THR A 30 -38.19 16.37 0.34
C THR A 30 -38.58 16.51 -1.12
N THR A 31 -37.84 17.32 -1.88
CA THR A 31 -37.81 17.23 -3.34
C THR A 31 -36.87 16.08 -3.73
N SER A 32 -37.38 15.18 -4.56
CA SER A 32 -36.68 14.00 -5.07
C SER A 32 -35.39 14.38 -5.80
N ARG A 33 -34.25 13.84 -5.36
CA ARG A 33 -32.97 13.91 -6.09
C ARG A 33 -33.08 13.13 -7.41
N PRO A 34 -32.50 13.63 -8.53
CA PRO A 34 -32.37 12.85 -9.74
C PRO A 34 -31.43 11.66 -9.49
N GLN A 35 -31.87 10.47 -9.92
CA GLN A 35 -31.10 9.23 -9.85
C GLN A 35 -29.98 9.27 -10.89
N HIS A 36 -28.73 9.24 -10.45
CA HIS A 36 -27.60 8.90 -11.32
C HIS A 36 -27.56 7.38 -11.53
N PRO A 37 -27.30 6.88 -12.74
CA PRO A 37 -27.16 5.45 -12.97
C PRO A 37 -25.91 4.92 -12.26
N SER A 38 -26.09 3.89 -11.41
CA SER A 38 -25.00 3.13 -10.80
C SER A 38 -24.20 2.38 -11.88
N PRO A 39 -22.86 2.35 -11.81
CA PRO A 39 -22.07 1.53 -12.72
C PRO A 39 -22.43 0.06 -12.48
N SER A 40 -22.75 -0.66 -13.55
CA SER A 40 -23.10 -2.08 -13.50
C SER A 40 -21.88 -2.90 -13.09
N PHE A 41 -21.83 -3.33 -11.82
CA PHE A 41 -20.93 -4.40 -11.40
C PHE A 41 -21.35 -5.68 -12.12
N ARG A 42 -20.57 -6.12 -13.11
CA ARG A 42 -20.72 -7.46 -13.66
C ARG A 42 -20.48 -8.46 -12.52
N ARG A 43 -21.52 -9.22 -12.20
CA ARG A 43 -21.48 -10.29 -11.21
C ARG A 43 -20.67 -11.44 -11.81
N TRP A 44 -19.45 -11.65 -11.31
CA TRP A 44 -18.57 -12.72 -11.79
C TRP A 44 -18.99 -14.04 -11.14
N THR A 45 -19.56 -14.95 -11.93
CA THR A 45 -19.84 -16.32 -11.54
C THR A 45 -18.53 -17.11 -11.52
N VAL A 46 -18.17 -17.64 -10.36
CA VAL A 46 -17.06 -18.58 -10.19
C VAL A 46 -17.42 -19.88 -10.93
N VAL A 47 -16.79 -20.12 -12.08
CA VAL A 47 -16.88 -21.40 -12.77
C VAL A 47 -15.93 -22.37 -12.08
N GLN A 48 -16.47 -23.35 -11.37
CA GLN A 48 -15.69 -24.47 -10.84
C GLN A 48 -15.42 -25.47 -11.97
N GLY A 49 -14.18 -25.50 -12.45
CA GLY A 49 -13.63 -26.48 -13.37
C GLY A 49 -12.15 -26.74 -13.04
N PRO A 50 -11.53 -27.82 -13.58
CA PRO A 50 -10.11 -28.09 -13.37
C PRO A 50 -9.27 -26.90 -13.87
N PRO A 51 -8.10 -26.61 -13.27
CA PRO A 51 -7.38 -25.37 -13.55
C PRO A 51 -6.91 -25.37 -15.01
N ALA A 52 -7.59 -24.55 -15.81
CA ALA A 52 -7.12 -24.21 -17.14
C ALA A 52 -5.72 -23.60 -17.00
N ARG A 53 -4.76 -24.08 -17.79
CA ARG A 53 -3.45 -23.41 -17.92
C ARG A 53 -3.70 -21.98 -18.38
N ILE A 54 -3.66 -21.03 -17.45
CA ILE A 54 -3.76 -19.61 -17.76
C ILE A 54 -2.49 -19.25 -18.53
N ALA A 55 -2.65 -18.83 -19.78
CA ALA A 55 -1.54 -18.30 -20.57
C ALA A 55 -0.86 -17.18 -19.77
N PRO A 56 0.48 -17.07 -19.80
CA PRO A 56 1.18 -16.04 -19.05
C PRO A 56 0.65 -14.66 -19.43
N VAL A 57 0.32 -13.85 -18.41
CA VAL A 57 -0.15 -12.48 -18.61
C VAL A 57 1.06 -11.56 -18.54
N ARG A 58 1.35 -10.89 -19.66
CA ARG A 58 2.41 -9.89 -19.74
C ARG A 58 1.91 -8.55 -19.20
N VAL A 59 2.62 -8.00 -18.22
CA VAL A 59 2.31 -6.71 -17.59
C VAL A 59 3.53 -5.80 -17.60
N ALA A 60 3.33 -4.50 -17.80
CA ALA A 60 4.39 -3.52 -17.58
C ALA A 60 4.68 -3.46 -16.08
N TYR A 61 5.93 -3.64 -15.69
CA TYR A 61 6.33 -3.67 -14.29
C TYR A 61 7.09 -2.40 -13.91
N TYR A 62 6.48 -1.62 -13.02
CA TYR A 62 7.08 -0.45 -12.40
C TYR A 62 7.36 -0.72 -10.92
N LYS A 63 8.61 -1.07 -10.63
CA LYS A 63 9.10 -1.35 -9.27
C LYS A 63 9.20 -0.12 -8.36
N GLY A 64 9.26 1.08 -8.92
CA GLY A 64 9.42 2.33 -8.17
C GLY A 64 10.84 2.55 -7.63
N CYS A 65 11.07 3.71 -7.03
CA CYS A 65 12.41 4.13 -6.62
C CYS A 65 13.02 3.27 -5.49
N LEU A 66 12.21 2.91 -4.48
CA LEU A 66 12.75 2.25 -3.29
C LEU A 66 13.18 0.81 -3.58
N ALA A 67 12.36 0.05 -4.31
CA ALA A 67 12.70 -1.30 -4.73
C ALA A 67 13.81 -1.32 -5.80
N SER A 68 14.05 -0.20 -6.50
CA SER A 68 15.22 -0.06 -7.39
C SER A 68 16.53 0.19 -6.65
N LEU A 69 16.47 0.77 -5.43
CA LEU A 69 17.63 1.32 -4.75
C LEU A 69 17.88 0.66 -3.39
N SER A 70 17.22 1.14 -2.33
CA SER A 70 17.55 0.73 -0.96
C SER A 70 16.97 -0.64 -0.61
N ALA A 71 15.82 -1.00 -1.16
CA ALA A 71 15.08 -2.23 -0.87
C ALA A 71 15.03 -3.19 -2.08
N LYS A 72 16.17 -3.44 -2.73
CA LYS A 72 16.29 -4.29 -3.93
C LYS A 72 15.78 -5.71 -3.74
N GLU A 73 15.84 -6.23 -2.53
CA GLU A 73 15.29 -7.52 -2.16
C GLU A 73 13.81 -7.66 -2.53
N LEU A 74 13.04 -6.58 -2.52
CA LEU A 74 11.61 -6.61 -2.79
C LEU A 74 11.33 -6.77 -4.29
N ASP A 75 12.13 -6.12 -5.15
CA ASP A 75 12.14 -6.31 -6.60
C ASP A 75 12.58 -7.73 -6.95
N ILE A 76 13.72 -8.18 -6.41
CA ILE A 76 14.26 -9.51 -6.67
C ILE A 76 13.26 -10.61 -6.28
N ALA A 77 12.61 -10.51 -5.11
CA ALA A 77 11.59 -11.46 -4.69
C ALA A 77 10.34 -11.42 -5.59
N THR A 78 9.95 -10.24 -6.08
CA THR A 78 8.83 -10.08 -7.01
C THR A 78 9.12 -10.74 -8.36
N GLN A 79 10.30 -10.47 -8.93
CA GLN A 79 10.79 -11.06 -10.17
C GLN A 79 10.89 -12.60 -10.07
N ALA A 80 11.38 -13.12 -8.93
CA ALA A 80 11.46 -14.57 -8.72
C ALA A 80 10.08 -15.24 -8.55
N LEU A 81 9.12 -14.54 -7.95
CA LEU A 81 7.76 -15.06 -7.75
C LEU A 81 6.91 -15.01 -9.01
N ALA A 82 7.06 -13.99 -9.86
CA ALA A 82 6.20 -13.74 -11.01
C ALA A 82 6.04 -14.93 -11.97
N PRO A 83 7.10 -15.65 -12.39
CA PRO A 83 6.97 -16.82 -13.27
C PRO A 83 6.13 -17.95 -12.65
N LYS A 84 6.22 -18.15 -11.33
CA LYS A 84 5.40 -19.16 -10.63
C LYS A 84 3.91 -18.80 -10.71
N LEU A 85 3.60 -17.50 -10.60
CA LEU A 85 2.26 -16.95 -10.78
C LEU A 85 1.83 -16.85 -12.24
N GLY A 86 2.70 -17.13 -13.21
CA GLY A 86 2.39 -16.97 -14.64
C GLY A 86 2.27 -15.51 -15.05
N LEU A 87 2.99 -14.63 -14.36
CA LEU A 87 3.17 -13.24 -14.74
C LEU A 87 4.49 -13.10 -15.50
N GLU A 88 4.42 -12.44 -16.65
CA GLU A 88 5.60 -12.00 -17.38
C GLU A 88 5.78 -10.50 -17.13
N LEU A 89 6.89 -10.11 -16.51
CA LEU A 89 7.16 -8.74 -16.10
C LEU A 89 7.97 -8.02 -17.18
N GLU A 90 7.33 -7.11 -17.91
CA GLU A 90 8.02 -6.18 -18.80
C GLU A 90 8.55 -5.00 -17.96
N GLU A 91 9.79 -5.11 -17.49
CA GLU A 91 10.38 -4.09 -16.63
C GLU A 91 10.64 -2.77 -17.38
N LEU A 92 10.03 -1.68 -16.90
CA LEU A 92 10.21 -0.36 -17.49
C LEU A 92 11.58 0.23 -17.11
N GLN A 93 12.50 0.33 -18.07
CA GLN A 93 13.89 0.78 -17.83
C GLN A 93 14.08 2.31 -17.82
N LYS A 94 13.22 3.07 -18.52
CA LYS A 94 13.39 4.53 -18.77
C LYS A 94 12.45 5.42 -17.95
N VAL A 95 12.07 4.94 -16.77
CA VAL A 95 11.07 5.57 -15.90
C VAL A 95 11.71 6.29 -14.72
N THR A 96 11.03 7.35 -14.30
CA THR A 96 11.44 8.21 -13.17
C THR A 96 10.75 7.78 -11.88
N CYS A 97 11.06 8.47 -10.77
CA CYS A 97 10.23 8.40 -9.57
C CYS A 97 8.80 8.92 -9.87
N CYS A 98 7.80 8.39 -9.16
CA CYS A 98 6.41 8.86 -9.22
C CYS A 98 6.17 10.20 -8.48
N GLY A 99 7.21 10.76 -7.84
CA GLY A 99 7.14 12.02 -7.09
C GLY A 99 6.65 11.91 -5.65
N ALA A 100 6.08 10.76 -5.25
CA ALA A 100 5.53 10.52 -3.92
C ALA A 100 4.55 11.64 -3.52
N GLY A 101 4.41 11.95 -2.22
CA GLY A 101 3.57 13.07 -1.78
C GLY A 101 4.20 14.43 -2.06
N ASP A 102 5.53 14.53 -1.92
CA ASP A 102 6.22 15.82 -1.84
C ASP A 102 6.14 16.62 -3.16
N ILE A 103 6.41 15.99 -4.30
CA ILE A 103 6.34 16.68 -5.60
C ILE A 103 4.89 17.00 -5.96
N HIS A 104 3.96 16.11 -5.64
CA HIS A 104 2.54 16.35 -5.89
C HIS A 104 2.04 17.58 -5.11
N GLU A 105 2.50 17.77 -3.87
CA GLU A 105 2.12 18.92 -3.04
C GLU A 105 2.82 20.22 -3.47
N ALA A 106 4.11 20.16 -3.82
CA ALA A 106 4.88 21.34 -4.19
C ALA A 106 4.65 21.80 -5.64
N GLU A 107 4.63 20.85 -6.59
CA GLU A 107 4.60 21.11 -8.04
C GLU A 107 3.62 20.13 -8.75
N PRO A 108 2.30 20.35 -8.64
CA PRO A 108 1.30 19.40 -9.14
C PRO A 108 1.41 19.10 -10.65
N ASP A 109 1.68 20.12 -11.47
CA ASP A 109 1.83 19.93 -12.93
C ASP A 109 3.06 19.09 -13.25
N PHE A 110 4.17 19.29 -12.51
CA PHE A 110 5.37 18.48 -12.68
C PHE A 110 5.14 17.03 -12.25
N SER A 111 4.43 16.81 -11.13
CA SER A 111 4.02 15.46 -10.70
C SER A 111 3.18 14.75 -11.77
N LEU A 112 2.25 15.47 -12.41
CA LEU A 112 1.44 14.92 -13.50
C LEU A 112 2.31 14.46 -14.67
N HIS A 113 3.30 15.26 -15.10
CA HIS A 113 4.22 14.87 -16.18
C HIS A 113 5.06 13.65 -15.83
N LEU A 114 5.58 13.57 -14.60
CA LEU A 114 6.37 12.42 -14.15
C LEU A 114 5.55 11.12 -14.22
N ASN A 115 4.31 11.16 -13.74
CA ASN A 115 3.44 9.99 -13.75
C ASN A 115 2.92 9.67 -15.16
N ALA A 116 2.58 10.68 -15.97
CA ALA A 116 2.21 10.49 -17.37
C ALA A 116 3.34 9.83 -18.18
N ARG A 117 4.61 10.20 -17.93
CA ARG A 117 5.77 9.56 -18.54
C ARG A 117 5.82 8.06 -18.23
N ILE A 118 5.58 7.67 -16.98
CA ILE A 118 5.58 6.25 -16.58
C ILE A 118 4.45 5.50 -17.30
N LEU A 119 3.25 6.08 -17.32
CA LEU A 119 2.08 5.52 -18.02
C LEU A 119 2.34 5.36 -19.53
N ALA A 120 2.96 6.36 -20.15
CA ALA A 120 3.32 6.33 -21.57
C ALA A 120 4.31 5.21 -21.92
N TYR A 121 5.29 4.95 -21.06
CA TYR A 121 6.22 3.84 -21.27
C TYR A 121 5.55 2.47 -21.11
N ALA A 122 4.57 2.34 -20.20
CA ALA A 122 3.79 1.12 -20.09
C ALA A 122 2.96 0.85 -21.36
N GLU A 123 2.32 1.91 -21.88
CA GLU A 123 1.54 1.86 -23.13
C GLU A 123 2.43 1.52 -24.33
N ALA A 124 3.58 2.19 -24.46
CA ALA A 124 4.55 1.95 -25.53
C ALA A 124 5.17 0.54 -25.49
N ALA A 125 5.21 -0.11 -24.33
CA ALA A 125 5.60 -1.51 -24.18
C ALA A 125 4.52 -2.49 -24.67
N GLY A 126 3.35 -2.00 -25.11
CA GLY A 126 2.22 -2.81 -25.57
C GLY A 126 1.52 -3.55 -24.43
N CYS A 127 1.62 -3.05 -23.19
CA CYS A 127 0.97 -3.66 -22.04
C CYS A 127 -0.31 -2.89 -21.67
N GLU A 128 -1.44 -3.59 -21.58
CA GLU A 128 -2.70 -3.00 -21.10
C GLU A 128 -2.66 -2.70 -19.59
N THR A 129 -1.87 -3.47 -18.83
CA THR A 129 -1.74 -3.31 -17.37
C THR A 129 -0.34 -2.83 -17.00
N LEU A 130 -0.29 -1.75 -16.22
CA LEU A 130 0.87 -1.32 -15.44
C LEU A 130 0.75 -1.83 -14.02
N MET A 131 1.61 -2.79 -13.65
CA MET A 131 1.72 -3.33 -12.31
C MET A 131 2.79 -2.62 -11.49
N THR A 132 2.48 -2.30 -10.25
CA THR A 132 3.48 -1.89 -9.25
C THR A 132 3.32 -2.67 -7.95
N ILE A 133 4.40 -2.73 -7.16
CA ILE A 133 4.43 -3.30 -5.82
C ILE A 133 4.41 -2.21 -4.74
N CYS A 134 4.03 -0.97 -5.06
CA CYS A 134 4.07 0.13 -4.10
C CYS A 134 2.74 0.87 -4.06
N ASN A 135 2.18 1.00 -2.85
CA ASN A 135 0.97 1.78 -2.59
C ASN A 135 1.10 3.21 -3.08
N VAL A 136 2.25 3.85 -2.82
CA VAL A 136 2.47 5.26 -3.16
C VAL A 136 2.57 5.48 -4.67
N CYS A 137 3.24 4.55 -5.36
CA CYS A 137 3.27 4.55 -6.81
C CYS A 137 1.86 4.35 -7.38
N THR A 138 1.08 3.44 -6.81
CA THR A 138 -0.29 3.15 -7.27
C THR A 138 -1.19 4.38 -7.16
N LEU A 139 -1.17 5.07 -6.03
CA LEU A 139 -1.97 6.28 -5.83
C LEU A 139 -1.63 7.35 -6.87
N ASN A 140 -0.35 7.69 -7.00
CA ASN A 140 0.10 8.76 -7.91
C ASN A 140 -0.20 8.43 -9.37
N LEU A 141 0.07 7.19 -9.79
CA LEU A 141 -0.20 6.74 -11.16
C LEU A 141 -1.70 6.72 -11.47
N ARG A 142 -2.54 6.21 -10.56
CA ARG A 142 -4.00 6.20 -10.75
C ARG A 142 -4.58 7.61 -10.74
N GLN A 143 -4.06 8.50 -9.91
CA GLN A 143 -4.52 9.89 -9.86
C GLN A 143 -4.17 10.64 -11.15
N ALA A 144 -2.92 10.51 -11.63
CA ALA A 144 -2.51 11.07 -12.91
C ALA A 144 -3.34 10.51 -14.06
N ASN A 145 -3.51 9.18 -14.11
CA ASN A 145 -4.31 8.55 -15.15
C ASN A 145 -5.77 9.03 -15.14
N HIS A 146 -6.38 9.10 -13.95
CA HIS A 146 -7.74 9.62 -13.80
C HIS A 146 -7.86 11.07 -14.28
N GLN A 147 -6.92 11.95 -13.95
CA GLN A 147 -6.94 13.33 -14.44
C GLN A 147 -6.87 13.40 -15.97
N LEU A 148 -5.94 12.64 -16.56
CA LEU A 148 -5.71 12.63 -18.02
C LEU A 148 -6.90 12.03 -18.78
N GLN A 149 -7.52 10.97 -18.27
CA GLN A 149 -8.69 10.35 -18.89
C GLN A 149 -9.95 11.24 -18.83
N ASN A 150 -10.01 12.19 -17.90
CA ASN A 150 -11.17 13.06 -17.72
C ASN A 150 -10.97 14.47 -18.29
N ASP A 151 -9.82 14.76 -18.91
CA ASP A 151 -9.54 16.05 -19.55
C ASP A 151 -8.71 15.85 -20.84
N ALA A 152 -9.41 15.89 -21.97
CA ALA A 152 -8.80 15.67 -23.29
C ALA A 152 -7.79 16.77 -23.68
N ALA A 153 -7.99 18.01 -23.23
CA ALA A 153 -7.06 19.10 -23.51
C ALA A 153 -5.78 18.93 -22.69
N LEU A 154 -5.92 18.52 -21.43
CA LEU A 154 -4.80 18.17 -20.58
C LEU A 154 -4.02 16.98 -21.13
N LEU A 155 -4.71 15.90 -21.52
CA LEU A 155 -4.08 14.74 -22.15
C LEU A 155 -3.28 15.13 -23.40
N ALA A 156 -3.83 16.00 -24.25
CA ALA A 156 -3.14 16.48 -25.44
C ALA A 156 -1.87 17.28 -25.09
N ARG A 157 -1.98 18.26 -24.19
CA ARG A 157 -0.84 19.09 -23.76
C ARG A 157 0.29 18.24 -23.16
N ILE A 158 -0.05 17.32 -22.26
CA ILE A 158 0.94 16.44 -21.62
C ILE A 158 1.58 15.52 -22.67
N GLY A 159 0.79 14.98 -23.60
CA GLY A 159 1.29 14.21 -24.73
C GLY A 159 2.34 14.96 -25.55
N ASP A 160 2.03 16.20 -25.94
CA ASP A 160 2.93 17.05 -26.73
C ASP A 160 4.24 17.34 -25.95
N ASN A 161 4.13 17.61 -24.65
CA ASN A 161 5.29 17.85 -23.78
C ASN A 161 6.18 16.61 -23.63
N LEU A 162 5.59 15.41 -23.55
CA LEU A 162 6.35 14.16 -23.49
C LEU A 162 7.14 13.92 -24.77
N GLU A 163 6.52 14.14 -25.93
CA GLU A 163 7.17 13.99 -27.23
C GLU A 163 8.34 14.97 -27.40
N GLN A 164 8.20 16.22 -26.95
CA GLN A 164 9.28 17.22 -26.98
C GLN A 164 10.54 16.80 -26.21
N VAL A 165 10.38 16.00 -25.14
CA VAL A 165 11.50 15.49 -24.33
C VAL A 165 11.90 14.05 -24.70
N GLY A 166 11.43 13.55 -25.83
CA GLY A 166 11.76 12.22 -26.36
C GLY A 166 11.15 11.05 -25.58
N ALA A 167 10.07 11.29 -24.81
CA ALA A 167 9.25 10.25 -24.22
C ALA A 167 8.08 9.87 -25.16
N PRO A 168 7.56 8.65 -25.08
CA PRO A 168 6.37 8.28 -25.83
C PRO A 168 5.16 9.14 -25.42
N ARG A 169 4.24 9.34 -26.35
CA ARG A 169 2.94 9.96 -26.09
C ARG A 169 2.06 9.00 -25.30
N TYR A 170 1.35 9.52 -24.30
CA TYR A 170 0.32 8.77 -23.58
C TYR A 170 -1.06 9.02 -24.19
N THR A 171 -1.89 7.98 -24.34
CA THR A 171 -3.26 8.10 -24.88
C THR A 171 -4.36 7.74 -23.87
N GLY A 172 -3.99 7.32 -22.65
CA GLY A 172 -4.98 7.02 -21.59
C GLY A 172 -5.48 5.58 -21.56
N SER A 173 -4.80 4.63 -22.23
CA SER A 173 -5.27 3.25 -22.39
C SER A 173 -4.88 2.29 -21.27
N VAL A 174 -3.84 2.61 -20.50
CA VAL A 174 -3.25 1.72 -19.47
C VAL A 174 -4.11 1.66 -18.20
N ASP A 175 -4.38 0.45 -17.71
CA ASP A 175 -4.91 0.22 -16.37
C ASP A 175 -3.78 0.04 -15.35
N VAL A 176 -3.86 0.74 -14.22
CA VAL A 176 -2.83 0.70 -13.17
C VAL A 176 -3.29 -0.22 -12.06
N LYS A 177 -2.60 -1.34 -11.87
CA LYS A 177 -2.88 -2.34 -10.84
C LYS A 177 -1.76 -2.45 -9.81
N HIS A 178 -2.15 -2.65 -8.56
CA HIS A 178 -1.22 -3.03 -7.51
C HIS A 178 -1.07 -4.56 -7.49
N PHE A 179 0.14 -5.07 -7.21
CA PHE A 179 0.40 -6.51 -7.10
C PHE A 179 -0.54 -7.22 -6.10
N LEU A 180 -0.75 -6.63 -4.92
CA LEU A 180 -1.81 -7.01 -3.96
C LEU A 180 -3.17 -7.32 -4.61
N TRP A 181 -3.65 -6.44 -5.50
CA TRP A 181 -4.98 -6.57 -6.11
C TRP A 181 -5.02 -7.73 -7.11
N LEU A 182 -3.93 -7.94 -7.85
CA LEU A 182 -3.79 -9.10 -8.72
C LEU A 182 -3.85 -10.39 -7.88
N LEU A 183 -3.07 -10.45 -6.80
CA LEU A 183 -3.02 -11.62 -5.92
C LEU A 183 -4.34 -11.90 -5.19
N ALA A 184 -5.02 -10.86 -4.68
CA ALA A 184 -6.27 -11.02 -3.94
C ALA A 184 -7.50 -11.15 -4.85
N GLY A 185 -7.36 -10.83 -6.14
CA GLY A 185 -8.38 -10.98 -7.16
C GLY A 185 -8.09 -12.17 -8.06
N GLU A 186 -7.60 -11.88 -9.26
CA GLU A 186 -7.43 -12.83 -10.37
C GLU A 186 -6.53 -14.04 -10.02
N TYR A 187 -5.50 -13.83 -9.20
CA TYR A 187 -4.48 -14.83 -8.89
C TYR A 187 -4.72 -15.54 -7.56
N LEU A 188 -5.80 -15.22 -6.82
CA LEU A 188 -6.07 -15.82 -5.52
C LEU A 188 -6.20 -17.36 -5.59
N PRO A 189 -6.94 -17.95 -6.57
CA PRO A 189 -7.01 -19.40 -6.71
C PRO A 189 -5.64 -20.02 -7.00
N ARG A 190 -4.80 -19.33 -7.76
CA ARG A 190 -3.46 -19.79 -8.14
C ARG A 190 -2.50 -19.84 -6.95
N LEU A 191 -2.75 -19.06 -5.89
CA LEU A 191 -1.95 -19.16 -4.67
C LEU A 191 -2.02 -20.54 -4.04
N GLN A 192 -3.16 -21.22 -4.09
CA GLN A 192 -3.30 -22.57 -3.52
C GLN A 192 -2.42 -23.60 -4.24
N GLU A 193 -2.14 -23.39 -5.53
CA GLU A 193 -1.27 -24.26 -6.33
C GLU A 193 0.20 -23.89 -6.15
N VAL A 194 0.52 -22.60 -6.21
CA VAL A 194 1.90 -22.10 -6.18
C VAL A 194 2.49 -22.18 -4.78
N ALA A 195 1.69 -21.87 -3.74
CA ALA A 195 2.09 -21.81 -2.34
C ALA A 195 2.16 -23.19 -1.66
N HIS A 196 2.71 -24.19 -2.35
CA HIS A 196 2.78 -25.58 -1.92
C HIS A 196 3.58 -25.83 -0.62
N ARG A 197 4.50 -24.92 -0.23
CA ARG A 197 5.18 -25.00 1.08
C ARG A 197 4.30 -24.49 2.21
N GLY A 198 3.38 -23.59 1.88
CA GLY A 198 2.44 -22.98 2.81
C GLY A 198 3.11 -22.13 3.89
N LEU A 199 2.30 -21.61 4.79
CA LEU A 199 2.67 -20.78 5.94
C LEU A 199 2.09 -21.36 7.24
N LYS A 200 1.91 -22.68 7.29
CA LYS A 200 1.22 -23.35 8.40
C LYS A 200 1.92 -23.04 9.72
N GLY A 201 1.14 -22.61 10.71
CA GLY A 201 1.63 -22.26 12.04
C GLY A 201 2.20 -20.84 12.15
N LEU A 202 2.27 -20.08 11.06
CA LEU A 202 2.70 -18.69 11.06
C LEU A 202 1.52 -17.73 11.25
N LYS A 203 1.61 -16.89 12.28
CA LYS A 203 0.68 -15.80 12.60
C LYS A 203 1.19 -14.52 11.96
N VAL A 204 0.46 -14.03 10.97
CA VAL A 204 0.86 -12.89 10.13
C VAL A 204 -0.07 -11.73 10.37
N ALA A 205 0.47 -10.60 10.83
CA ALA A 205 -0.25 -9.34 10.93
C ALA A 205 -0.24 -8.60 9.58
N PRO A 206 -1.41 -8.40 8.94
CA PRO A 206 -1.50 -7.60 7.72
C PRO A 206 -1.30 -6.12 8.04
N PHE A 207 -0.44 -5.43 7.28
CA PHE A 207 -0.32 -3.99 7.31
C PHE A 207 -0.52 -3.40 5.91
N TYR A 208 -1.69 -2.84 5.70
CA TYR A 208 -2.12 -2.34 4.39
C TYR A 208 -1.34 -1.14 3.93
N GLY A 209 -1.06 -0.21 4.85
CA GLY A 209 -0.65 1.15 4.52
C GLY A 209 -1.83 1.98 3.99
N CYS A 210 -1.71 3.30 4.12
CA CYS A 210 -2.84 4.21 3.88
C CYS A 210 -3.21 4.36 2.39
N GLN A 211 -2.21 4.43 1.50
CA GLN A 211 -2.40 4.83 0.09
C GLN A 211 -2.89 3.72 -0.84
N ILE A 212 -3.11 2.49 -0.35
CA ILE A 212 -3.78 1.44 -1.13
C ILE A 212 -5.28 1.37 -0.85
N LEU A 213 -5.72 1.96 0.27
CA LEU A 213 -7.11 2.00 0.71
C LEU A 213 -7.77 3.35 0.41
N ARG A 214 -7.00 4.45 0.44
CA ARG A 214 -7.51 5.82 0.38
C ARG A 214 -6.80 6.64 -0.72
N PRO A 215 -7.53 7.48 -1.49
CA PRO A 215 -8.97 7.72 -1.42
C PRO A 215 -9.78 6.60 -2.11
N SER A 216 -10.81 6.09 -1.44
CA SER A 216 -11.56 4.91 -1.88
C SER A 216 -12.31 5.11 -3.19
N LYS A 217 -12.71 6.34 -3.53
CA LYS A 217 -13.35 6.67 -4.82
C LYS A 217 -12.44 6.45 -6.03
N LEU A 218 -11.11 6.54 -5.85
CA LEU A 218 -10.12 6.39 -6.91
C LEU A 218 -9.55 4.97 -6.95
N LEU A 219 -9.29 4.38 -5.76
CA LEU A 219 -8.68 3.06 -5.65
C LEU A 219 -9.70 1.94 -5.76
N GLY A 220 -10.81 2.05 -5.02
CA GLY A 220 -12.04 1.30 -5.24
C GLY A 220 -11.98 -0.24 -5.12
N PHE A 221 -10.85 -0.82 -4.69
CA PHE A 221 -10.69 -2.28 -4.66
C PHE A 221 -11.44 -2.94 -3.49
N GLU A 222 -11.42 -2.32 -2.31
CA GLU A 222 -12.02 -2.85 -1.09
C GLU A 222 -12.46 -1.72 -0.13
N ASP A 223 -13.19 -2.10 0.93
CA ASP A 223 -13.61 -1.18 1.98
C ASP A 223 -12.36 -0.64 2.73
N PRO A 224 -12.12 0.68 2.74
CA PRO A 224 -10.94 1.25 3.38
C PRO A 224 -10.92 1.10 4.91
N ASP A 225 -12.07 0.87 5.54
CA ASP A 225 -12.21 0.75 6.99
C ASP A 225 -12.28 -0.72 7.43
N ASN A 226 -12.61 -1.64 6.51
CA ASN A 226 -12.58 -3.08 6.75
C ASN A 226 -12.04 -3.88 5.54
N PRO A 227 -10.75 -3.74 5.20
CA PRO A 227 -10.14 -4.48 4.10
C PRO A 227 -9.85 -5.95 4.49
N ASP A 228 -9.76 -6.84 3.50
CA ASP A 228 -9.52 -8.29 3.68
C ASP A 228 -8.61 -8.90 2.58
N SER A 229 -8.04 -8.09 1.67
CA SER A 229 -7.16 -8.60 0.62
C SER A 229 -5.86 -9.26 1.12
N LEU A 230 -5.18 -8.68 2.11
CA LEU A 230 -3.99 -9.30 2.71
C LEU A 230 -4.35 -10.57 3.48
N GLU A 231 -5.43 -10.53 4.26
CA GLU A 231 -5.94 -11.66 5.02
C GLU A 231 -6.30 -12.84 4.10
N ARG A 232 -6.99 -12.60 2.97
CA ARG A 232 -7.28 -13.62 1.96
C ARG A 232 -6.00 -14.27 1.42
N ILE A 233 -4.97 -13.47 1.12
CA ILE A 233 -3.69 -14.00 0.63
C ILE A 233 -2.99 -14.82 1.69
N ILE A 234 -2.92 -14.35 2.94
CA ILE A 234 -2.32 -15.07 4.07
C ILE A 234 -3.00 -16.43 4.23
N ARG A 235 -4.33 -16.47 4.28
CA ARG A 235 -5.12 -17.71 4.42
C ARG A 235 -4.94 -18.63 3.21
N ALA A 236 -4.92 -18.09 1.99
CA ALA A 236 -4.69 -18.87 0.77
C ALA A 236 -3.30 -19.51 0.73
N CYS A 237 -2.31 -18.88 1.36
CA CYS A 237 -0.97 -19.43 1.56
C CYS A 237 -0.87 -20.34 2.82
N GLY A 238 -1.98 -20.59 3.54
CA GLY A 238 -2.01 -21.48 4.70
C GLY A 238 -1.55 -20.86 6.03
N GLY A 239 -1.43 -19.53 6.11
CA GLY A 239 -1.09 -18.80 7.33
C GLY A 239 -2.32 -18.37 8.13
N GLU A 240 -2.09 -17.95 9.38
CA GLU A 240 -3.10 -17.37 10.27
C GLU A 240 -3.02 -15.84 10.17
N ALA A 241 -4.07 -15.20 9.65
CA ALA A 241 -4.13 -13.75 9.59
C ALA A 241 -4.58 -13.16 10.93
N ILE A 242 -3.74 -12.35 11.55
CA ILE A 242 -4.00 -11.71 12.84
C ILE A 242 -4.78 -10.41 12.62
N ASP A 243 -5.89 -10.26 13.33
CA ASP A 243 -6.68 -9.02 13.30
C ASP A 243 -6.25 -8.08 14.42
N TYR A 244 -6.06 -6.80 14.09
CA TYR A 244 -5.67 -5.77 15.03
C TYR A 244 -6.05 -4.37 14.49
N PRO A 245 -6.38 -3.39 15.36
CA PRO A 245 -6.91 -2.09 14.90
C PRO A 245 -5.95 -1.30 14.00
N ALA A 246 -4.64 -1.35 14.27
CA ALA A 246 -3.66 -0.58 13.53
C ALA A 246 -3.28 -1.12 12.14
N LYS A 247 -3.93 -2.19 11.64
CA LYS A 247 -3.67 -2.75 10.30
C LYS A 247 -3.89 -1.77 9.15
N ILE A 248 -4.74 -0.76 9.35
CA ILE A 248 -5.08 0.30 8.40
C ILE A 248 -4.47 1.67 8.74
N LYS A 249 -3.55 1.74 9.71
CA LYS A 249 -2.90 3.00 10.15
C LYS A 249 -1.75 3.42 9.25
N CYS A 250 -1.24 4.62 9.48
CA CYS A 250 -0.07 5.16 8.78
C CYS A 250 1.22 4.52 9.31
N CYS A 251 2.22 4.35 8.46
CA CYS A 251 3.57 3.91 8.86
C CYS A 251 4.52 5.07 9.20
N GLY A 252 4.03 6.33 9.16
CA GLY A 252 4.83 7.52 9.40
C GLY A 252 5.77 7.94 8.26
N PHE A 253 5.96 7.11 7.22
CA PHE A 253 6.92 7.38 6.13
C PHE A 253 6.85 8.81 5.56
N PRO A 254 5.68 9.34 5.15
CA PRO A 254 5.64 10.61 4.42
C PRO A 254 6.13 11.83 5.23
N ILE A 255 6.07 11.76 6.56
CA ILE A 255 6.36 12.91 7.43
C ILE A 255 7.65 12.74 8.24
N ILE A 256 8.36 11.62 8.10
CA ILE A 256 9.55 11.32 8.92
C ILE A 256 10.62 12.40 8.84
N GLN A 257 10.81 13.01 7.66
CA GLN A 257 11.86 14.01 7.45
C GLN A 257 11.49 15.38 8.04
N ALA A 258 10.19 15.68 8.10
CA ALA A 258 9.69 16.96 8.58
C ALA A 258 9.34 16.93 10.08
N ARG A 259 8.80 15.81 10.56
CA ARG A 259 8.22 15.62 11.91
C ARG A 259 8.51 14.20 12.41
N GLU A 260 9.78 13.94 12.72
CA GLU A 260 10.25 12.61 13.14
C GLU A 260 9.49 12.08 14.37
N ASP A 261 9.26 12.93 15.38
CA ASP A 261 8.52 12.60 16.60
C ASP A 261 7.10 12.09 16.30
N VAL A 262 6.37 12.80 15.44
CA VAL A 262 5.01 12.44 15.02
C VAL A 262 5.02 11.16 14.18
N ALA A 263 5.98 11.03 13.26
CA ALA A 263 6.12 9.85 12.43
C ALA A 263 6.37 8.58 13.26
N LEU A 264 7.22 8.67 14.29
CA LEU A 264 7.52 7.55 15.19
C LEU A 264 6.32 7.21 16.09
N ALA A 265 5.53 8.21 16.51
CA ALA A 265 4.28 7.98 17.26
C ALA A 265 3.19 7.29 16.42
N GLU A 266 3.18 7.49 15.10
CA GLU A 266 2.33 6.72 14.19
C GLU A 266 2.89 5.31 13.94
N LEU A 267 4.21 5.19 13.77
CA LEU A 267 4.88 3.93 13.45
C LEU A 267 4.82 2.89 14.58
N ILE A 268 4.90 3.32 15.84
CA ILE A 268 4.91 2.38 16.97
C ILE A 268 3.59 1.60 17.09
N GLN A 269 2.45 2.26 16.83
CA GLN A 269 1.11 1.69 17.00
C GLN A 269 0.92 0.36 16.26
N PRO A 270 1.19 0.24 14.94
CA PRO A 270 0.99 -1.02 14.23
C PRO A 270 1.96 -2.12 14.66
N ILE A 271 3.17 -1.80 15.08
CA ILE A 271 4.17 -2.80 15.50
C ILE A 271 3.82 -3.35 16.89
N GLU A 272 3.50 -2.45 17.82
CA GLU A 272 3.12 -2.80 19.19
C GLU A 272 1.84 -3.64 19.20
N GLN A 273 0.77 -3.17 18.53
CA GLN A 273 -0.50 -3.89 18.49
C GLN A 273 -0.41 -5.24 17.77
N ALA A 274 0.38 -5.34 16.69
CA ALA A 274 0.62 -6.63 16.04
C ALA A 274 1.32 -7.63 16.98
N LYS A 275 2.30 -7.15 17.75
CA LYS A 275 3.01 -7.97 18.74
C LYS A 275 2.12 -8.39 19.90
N GLU A 276 1.30 -7.48 20.43
CA GLU A 276 0.32 -7.75 21.49
C GLU A 276 -0.75 -8.76 21.03
N ALA A 277 -1.16 -8.68 19.76
CA ALA A 277 -2.06 -9.65 19.14
C ALA A 277 -1.40 -11.01 18.83
N GLY A 278 -0.10 -11.18 19.15
CA GLY A 278 0.61 -12.45 19.03
C GLY A 278 1.09 -12.78 17.61
N ALA A 279 1.31 -11.78 16.76
CA ALA A 279 1.88 -11.99 15.44
C ALA A 279 3.35 -12.43 15.50
N ASP A 280 3.74 -13.37 14.65
CA ASP A 280 5.13 -13.78 14.45
C ASP A 280 5.87 -12.84 13.49
N CYS A 281 5.12 -12.23 12.57
CA CYS A 281 5.63 -11.25 11.62
C CYS A 281 4.50 -10.35 11.12
N MET A 282 4.89 -9.25 10.47
CA MET A 282 3.97 -8.40 9.72
C MET A 282 4.20 -8.55 8.22
N VAL A 283 3.15 -8.42 7.42
CA VAL A 283 3.26 -8.33 5.95
C VAL A 283 2.74 -7.00 5.45
N THR A 284 3.45 -6.39 4.51
CA THR A 284 2.99 -5.18 3.83
C THR A 284 3.17 -5.26 2.31
N PRO A 285 2.23 -4.72 1.52
CA PRO A 285 2.33 -4.69 0.06
C PRO A 285 3.13 -3.49 -0.45
N CYS A 286 3.81 -2.73 0.42
CA CYS A 286 4.44 -1.46 0.06
C CYS A 286 5.90 -1.37 0.53
N PRO A 287 6.87 -1.16 -0.37
CA PRO A 287 8.26 -0.93 -0.04
C PRO A 287 8.47 0.19 0.98
N LEU A 288 7.75 1.31 0.87
CA LEU A 288 7.94 2.44 1.78
C LEU A 288 7.46 2.09 3.20
N CYS A 289 6.35 1.36 3.30
CA CYS A 289 5.89 0.82 4.58
C CYS A 289 6.86 -0.21 5.13
N HIS A 290 7.42 -1.08 4.29
CA HIS A 290 8.45 -2.03 4.71
C HIS A 290 9.66 -1.31 5.28
N LEU A 291 10.19 -0.29 4.59
CA LEU A 291 11.33 0.48 5.08
C LEU A 291 11.05 1.08 6.46
N SER A 292 9.88 1.70 6.65
CA SER A 292 9.50 2.29 7.93
C SER A 292 9.37 1.25 9.03
N LEU A 293 8.63 0.17 8.78
CA LEU A 293 8.38 -0.89 9.75
C LEU A 293 9.64 -1.69 10.09
N ASP A 294 10.57 -1.86 9.15
CA ASP A 294 11.80 -2.64 9.35
C ASP A 294 12.92 -1.77 9.93
N ALA A 295 13.39 -0.78 9.16
CA ALA A 295 14.60 -0.04 9.51
C ALA A 295 14.42 0.87 10.74
N TRP A 296 13.23 1.47 10.92
CA TRP A 296 13.01 2.45 11.98
C TRP A 296 12.57 1.84 13.31
N GLN A 297 12.51 0.50 13.44
CA GLN A 297 12.45 -0.14 14.77
C GLN A 297 13.67 0.25 15.63
N SER A 298 14.82 0.53 15.01
CA SER A 298 15.99 1.09 15.70
C SER A 298 15.74 2.49 16.29
N LYS A 299 14.99 3.35 15.57
CA LYS A 299 14.55 4.66 16.07
C LYS A 299 13.52 4.51 17.19
N LEU A 300 12.56 3.59 17.05
CA LEU A 300 11.59 3.29 18.11
C LEU A 300 12.27 2.82 19.40
N LYS A 301 13.29 1.97 19.30
CA LYS A 301 14.08 1.55 20.46
C LYS A 301 14.77 2.73 21.16
N LYS A 302 15.30 3.67 20.39
CA LYS A 302 15.97 4.87 20.93
C LYS A 302 14.97 5.81 21.61
N GLU A 303 13.80 6.02 21.01
CA GLU A 303 12.79 6.98 21.48
C GLU A 303 11.92 6.42 22.62
N TYR A 304 11.46 5.18 22.51
CA TYR A 304 10.49 4.56 23.42
C TYR A 304 11.09 3.42 24.26
N GLY A 305 12.38 3.15 24.15
CA GLY A 305 13.07 2.13 24.95
C GLY A 305 12.70 0.67 24.62
N THR A 306 11.84 0.44 23.63
CA THR A 306 11.31 -0.89 23.31
C THR A 306 11.95 -1.45 22.04
N ASP A 307 12.59 -2.62 22.16
CA ASP A 307 13.15 -3.36 21.03
C ASP A 307 12.14 -4.42 20.55
N PHE A 308 11.31 -4.04 19.58
CA PHE A 308 10.22 -4.90 19.12
C PHE A 308 10.71 -6.17 18.44
N LYS A 309 11.79 -6.06 17.64
CA LYS A 309 12.34 -7.14 16.81
C LYS A 309 11.26 -7.85 15.99
N MET A 310 10.27 -7.11 15.52
CA MET A 310 9.16 -7.64 14.74
C MET A 310 9.62 -7.87 13.29
N PRO A 311 9.66 -9.12 12.78
CA PRO A 311 10.01 -9.38 11.41
C PRO A 311 8.98 -8.78 10.44
N ILE A 312 9.46 -8.09 9.41
CA ILE A 312 8.61 -7.44 8.41
C ILE A 312 8.88 -8.10 7.06
N LEU A 313 7.84 -8.60 6.40
CA LEU A 313 7.94 -9.17 5.06
C LEU A 313 7.19 -8.27 4.08
N HIS A 314 7.75 -8.08 2.88
CA HIS A 314 6.92 -7.60 1.77
C HIS A 314 6.04 -8.73 1.25
N LEU A 315 4.90 -8.38 0.67
CA LEU A 315 3.93 -9.34 0.11
C LEU A 315 4.58 -10.36 -0.84
N SER A 316 5.50 -9.92 -1.72
CA SER A 316 6.22 -10.84 -2.61
C SER A 316 7.11 -11.82 -1.87
N GLN A 317 7.72 -11.42 -0.75
CA GLN A 317 8.53 -12.31 0.07
C GLN A 317 7.66 -13.30 0.84
N LEU A 318 6.54 -12.86 1.43
CA LEU A 318 5.62 -13.75 2.15
C LEU A 318 5.09 -14.85 1.22
N VAL A 319 4.55 -14.47 0.06
CA VAL A 319 4.05 -15.43 -0.93
C VAL A 319 5.20 -16.25 -1.50
N GLY A 320 6.37 -15.64 -1.71
CA GLY A 320 7.59 -16.31 -2.15
C GLY A 320 8.02 -17.45 -1.24
N VAL A 321 8.02 -17.24 0.08
CA VAL A 321 8.29 -18.28 1.08
C VAL A 321 7.29 -19.43 0.93
N ALA A 322 6.00 -19.11 0.89
CA ALA A 322 4.96 -20.12 0.72
C ALA A 322 5.09 -20.87 -0.62
N ALA A 323 5.62 -20.20 -1.64
CA ALA A 323 5.91 -20.75 -2.98
C ALA A 323 7.25 -21.50 -3.09
N GLY A 324 7.98 -21.63 -1.98
CA GLY A 324 9.25 -22.34 -1.91
C GLY A 324 10.43 -21.62 -2.58
N LEU A 325 10.39 -20.28 -2.67
CA LEU A 325 11.59 -19.50 -3.01
C LEU A 325 12.64 -19.66 -1.91
N VAL A 326 13.90 -19.71 -2.32
CA VAL A 326 15.03 -19.86 -1.39
C VAL A 326 15.54 -18.52 -0.89
N ASP A 327 16.33 -18.51 0.19
CA ASP A 327 16.92 -17.29 0.76
C ASP A 327 17.68 -16.44 -0.27
N SER A 328 18.34 -17.07 -1.27
CA SER A 328 19.04 -16.33 -2.32
C SER A 328 18.12 -15.57 -3.28
N GLU A 329 16.84 -15.95 -3.38
CA GLU A 329 15.80 -15.26 -4.17
C GLU A 329 15.05 -14.24 -3.30
N LEU A 330 14.84 -14.55 -2.02
CA LEU A 330 14.12 -13.70 -1.07
C LEU A 330 14.99 -12.59 -0.47
N LYS A 331 16.32 -12.78 -0.46
CA LYS A 331 17.35 -11.82 -0.03
C LYS A 331 17.18 -11.32 1.41
N PHE A 332 16.79 -12.19 2.34
CA PHE A 332 16.50 -11.80 3.73
C PHE A 332 17.66 -11.18 4.50
N LYS A 333 18.90 -11.44 4.09
CA LYS A 333 20.09 -10.79 4.67
C LYS A 333 20.13 -9.27 4.50
N ARG A 334 19.26 -8.70 3.67
CA ARG A 334 19.13 -7.25 3.48
C ARG A 334 18.19 -6.57 4.48
N HIS A 335 17.40 -7.35 5.23
CA HIS A 335 16.50 -6.82 6.26
C HIS A 335 17.30 -6.29 7.45
N VAL A 336 16.79 -5.22 8.07
CA VAL A 336 17.37 -4.65 9.28
C VAL A 336 16.98 -5.50 10.49
N VAL A 337 15.71 -5.89 10.58
CA VAL A 337 15.21 -6.82 11.58
C VAL A 337 15.31 -8.23 11.04
N SER A 338 15.95 -9.11 11.82
CA SER A 338 16.17 -10.49 11.42
C SER A 338 14.84 -11.24 11.24
N VAL A 339 14.62 -11.79 10.05
CA VAL A 339 13.50 -12.70 9.77
C VAL A 339 13.76 -14.16 10.15
N LYS A 340 14.93 -14.49 10.70
CA LYS A 340 15.25 -15.86 11.14
C LYS A 340 14.15 -16.51 12.01
N PRO A 341 13.50 -15.81 12.98
CA PRO A 341 12.44 -16.41 13.77
C PRO A 341 11.27 -16.92 12.92
N VAL A 342 10.95 -16.25 11.82
CA VAL A 342 9.91 -16.67 10.87
C VAL A 342 10.34 -17.94 10.13
N ILE A 343 11.58 -17.96 9.64
CA ILE A 343 12.10 -19.09 8.86
C ILE A 343 12.24 -20.34 9.72
N GLU A 344 12.73 -20.20 10.95
CA GLU A 344 12.84 -21.30 11.92
C GLU A 344 11.47 -21.89 12.23
N LYS A 345 10.42 -21.06 12.34
CA LYS A 345 9.05 -21.54 12.59
C LYS A 345 8.45 -22.33 11.42
N LEU A 346 8.84 -22.00 10.19
CA LEU A 346 8.36 -22.68 8.97
C LEU A 346 9.18 -23.92 8.61
N ALA A 347 10.34 -24.12 9.23
CA ALA A 347 11.21 -25.28 8.99
C ALA A 347 10.81 -26.54 9.79
N VAL A 348 9.74 -26.45 10.59
CA VAL A 348 9.22 -27.50 11.48
C VAL A 348 8.05 -28.23 10.83
#